data_AF-A0ABC9EPB0-F1
#
_entry.id   AF-A0ABC9EPB0-F1
#
_cell.length_a   1.000
_cell.length_b   1.000
_cell.length_c   1.000
_cell.angle_alpha   90.00
_cell.angle_beta   90.00
_cell.angle_gamma   90.00
#
_symmetry.space_group_name_H-M   'P 1'
#
loop_
_entity.id
_entity.type
_entity.pdbx_description
1 polymer ?
#
loop_
_entity_poly.entity_id
_entity_poly.type
_entity_poly.pdbx_seq_one_letter_code
_entity_poly.pdbx_strand_id
1 'polypeptide(L)'
;MMSRERKKAAGGLHEKLQILRSISHSRALSDTSIILDASEYIKELKQKVVRLKQEIAFEEAGALNQNSSPTVTVETLGHGFLVNVFSDKSCPGLLVSILEAFDELGLSVLEATASCADTFRLEAVGGENQVGNVDEHVVKQAVLQAIRNCSEGGRQQKE
;
A
#
# COMPACT_ATOMS: atom_id res chain seq x y z
N MET A 1 -3.80 -4.26 -57.41
CA MET A 1 -5.05 -3.63 -56.93
C MET A 1 -5.62 -4.50 -55.81
N MET A 2 -5.82 -3.99 -54.61
CA MET A 2 -6.41 -4.78 -53.51
C MET A 2 -7.91 -4.99 -53.77
N SER A 3 -8.42 -6.22 -53.61
CA SER A 3 -9.85 -6.54 -53.74
C SER A 3 -10.71 -5.67 -52.81
N ARG A 4 -11.92 -5.34 -53.25
CA ARG A 4 -12.87 -4.45 -52.53
C ARG A 4 -13.10 -4.90 -51.08
N GLU A 5 -13.13 -6.22 -50.85
CA GLU A 5 -13.29 -6.81 -49.52
C GLU A 5 -12.10 -6.49 -48.60
N ARG A 6 -10.86 -6.52 -49.11
CA ARG A 6 -9.66 -6.24 -48.31
C ARG A 6 -9.56 -4.77 -47.90
N LYS A 7 -9.98 -3.84 -48.76
CA LYS A 7 -10.05 -2.40 -48.42
C LYS A 7 -11.06 -2.11 -47.31
N LYS A 8 -12.22 -2.78 -47.35
CA LYS A 8 -13.26 -2.63 -46.32
C LYS A 8 -12.83 -3.22 -44.97
N ALA A 9 -12.19 -4.39 -44.98
CA ALA A 9 -11.65 -5.02 -43.78
C ALA A 9 -10.50 -4.20 -43.14
N ALA A 10 -9.61 -3.64 -43.96
CA ALA A 10 -8.53 -2.77 -43.49
C ALA A 10 -9.05 -1.46 -42.88
N GLY A 11 -10.09 -0.86 -43.47
CA GLY A 11 -10.73 0.34 -42.93
C GLY A 11 -11.39 0.09 -41.57
N GLY A 12 -12.11 -1.02 -41.42
CA GLY A 12 -12.74 -1.38 -40.14
C GLY A 12 -11.74 -1.75 -39.04
N LEU A 13 -10.59 -2.33 -39.40
CA LEU A 13 -9.51 -2.59 -38.44
C LEU A 13 -8.88 -1.29 -37.95
N HIS A 14 -8.61 -0.35 -38.85
CA HIS A 14 -8.02 0.94 -38.51
C HIS A 14 -8.93 1.74 -37.55
N GLU A 15 -10.24 1.75 -37.80
CA GLU A 15 -11.21 2.40 -36.91
C GLU A 15 -11.21 1.80 -35.50
N LYS A 16 -11.20 0.47 -35.39
CA LYS A 16 -11.10 -0.23 -34.09
C LYS A 16 -9.81 0.11 -33.34
N LEU A 17 -8.70 0.26 -34.05
CA LEU A 17 -7.42 0.65 -33.46
C LEU A 17 -7.41 2.11 -32.98
N GLN A 18 -8.06 3.02 -33.70
CA GLN A 18 -8.20 4.41 -33.23
C GLN A 18 -9.06 4.50 -31.96
N ILE A 19 -10.14 3.72 -31.88
CA ILE A 19 -10.94 3.62 -30.66
C ILE A 19 -10.09 3.06 -29.52
N LEU A 20 -9.37 1.96 -29.76
CA LEU A 20 -8.49 1.34 -28.76
C LEU A 20 -7.45 2.34 -28.23
N ARG A 21 -6.82 3.11 -29.12
CA ARG A 21 -5.86 4.16 -28.78
C ARG A 21 -6.46 5.23 -27.88
N SER A 22 -7.69 5.68 -28.19
CA SER A 22 -8.40 6.69 -27.39
C SER A 22 -8.72 6.18 -25.98
N ILE A 23 -9.30 4.98 -25.87
CA ILE A 23 -9.71 4.42 -24.56
C ILE A 23 -8.52 4.02 -23.69
N SER A 24 -7.39 3.63 -24.30
CA SER A 24 -6.15 3.32 -23.58
C SER A 24 -5.27 4.54 -23.33
N HIS A 25 -5.69 5.74 -23.76
CA HIS A 25 -4.91 6.98 -23.70
C HIS A 25 -3.53 6.87 -24.35
N SER A 26 -3.39 5.99 -25.34
CA SER A 26 -2.12 5.72 -26.02
C SER A 26 -1.73 6.88 -26.95
N ARG A 27 -0.49 7.35 -26.79
CA ARG A 27 0.09 8.37 -27.69
C ARG A 27 0.69 7.76 -28.96
N ALA A 28 0.79 6.43 -29.04
CA ALA A 28 1.47 5.73 -30.12
C ALA A 28 0.78 5.90 -31.49
N LEU A 29 1.58 5.85 -32.56
CA LEU A 29 1.12 6.00 -33.94
C LEU A 29 1.14 4.68 -34.73
N SER A 30 1.84 3.67 -34.23
CA SER A 30 1.95 2.32 -34.80
C SER A 30 0.95 1.37 -34.17
N ASP A 31 0.28 0.57 -34.99
CA ASP A 31 -0.71 -0.43 -34.55
C ASP A 31 -0.17 -1.35 -33.46
N THR A 32 1.06 -1.84 -33.61
CA THR A 32 1.72 -2.70 -32.62
C THR A 32 1.91 -2.00 -31.27
N SER A 33 2.27 -0.73 -31.28
CA SER A 33 2.50 0.05 -30.06
C SER A 33 1.18 0.43 -29.39
N ILE A 34 0.13 0.74 -30.18
CA ILE A 34 -1.22 0.94 -29.64
C ILE A 34 -1.71 -0.31 -28.89
N ILE A 35 -1.46 -1.50 -29.44
CA ILE A 35 -1.84 -2.77 -28.81
C ILE A 35 -1.02 -3.03 -27.54
N LEU A 36 0.29 -2.73 -27.57
CA LEU A 36 1.16 -2.87 -26.40
C LEU A 36 0.73 -1.96 -25.26
N ASP A 37 0.53 -0.67 -25.55
CA ASP A 37 0.04 0.33 -24.58
C ASP A 37 -1.33 -0.09 -24.02
N ALA A 38 -2.23 -0.59 -24.87
CA ALA A 38 -3.53 -1.10 -24.42
C ALA A 38 -3.40 -2.32 -23.50
N SER A 39 -2.43 -3.20 -23.76
CA SER A 39 -2.16 -4.37 -22.91
C SER A 39 -1.62 -3.97 -21.54
N GLU A 40 -0.75 -2.96 -21.51
CA GLU A 40 -0.23 -2.36 -20.28
C GLU A 40 -1.34 -1.66 -19.49
N TYR A 41 -2.17 -0.85 -20.16
CA TYR A 41 -3.32 -0.19 -19.54
C TYR A 41 -4.32 -1.19 -18.92
N ILE A 42 -4.57 -2.33 -19.58
CA ILE A 42 -5.40 -3.41 -19.00
C ILE A 42 -4.76 -3.97 -17.72
N LYS A 43 -3.44 -4.15 -17.69
CA LYS A 43 -2.71 -4.64 -16.51
C LYS A 43 -2.80 -3.63 -15.37
N GLU A 44 -2.60 -2.35 -15.66
CA GLU A 44 -2.74 -1.27 -14.67
C GLU A 44 -4.16 -1.18 -14.11
N LEU A 45 -5.19 -1.26 -14.96
CA LEU A 45 -6.58 -1.26 -14.53
C LEU A 45 -6.90 -2.47 -13.64
N LYS A 46 -6.39 -3.66 -13.99
CA LYS A 46 -6.54 -4.84 -13.14
C LYS A 46 -5.93 -4.62 -11.76
N GLN A 47 -4.71 -4.09 -11.70
CA GLN A 47 -4.05 -3.77 -10.42
C GLN A 47 -4.81 -2.68 -9.65
N LYS A 48 -5.34 -1.66 -10.34
CA LYS A 48 -6.15 -0.61 -9.71
C LYS A 48 -7.44 -1.15 -9.12
N VAL A 49 -8.12 -2.09 -9.80
CA VAL A 49 -9.32 -2.76 -9.26
C VAL A 49 -8.99 -3.57 -8.00
N VAL A 50 -7.87 -4.30 -7.99
CA VAL A 50 -7.44 -5.04 -6.78
C VAL A 50 -7.18 -4.10 -5.61
N ARG A 51 -6.43 -3.00 -5.84
CA ARG A 51 -6.17 -1.98 -4.80
C ARG A 51 -7.45 -1.35 -4.27
N LEU A 52 -8.35 -0.91 -5.16
CA LEU A 52 -9.63 -0.32 -4.77
C LEU A 52 -10.51 -1.31 -4.00
N LYS A 53 -10.50 -2.60 -4.36
CA LYS A 53 -11.21 -3.63 -3.59
C LYS A 53 -10.63 -3.80 -2.18
N GLN A 54 -9.31 -3.71 -2.02
CA GLN A 54 -8.68 -3.74 -0.71
C GLN A 54 -9.02 -2.50 0.12
N GLU A 55 -9.03 -1.33 -0.51
CA GLU A 55 -9.42 -0.06 0.12
C GLU A 55 -10.91 -0.04 0.52
N ILE A 56 -11.80 -0.50 -0.35
CA ILE A 56 -13.23 -0.63 -0.03
C ILE A 56 -13.44 -1.70 1.06
N ALA A 57 -12.77 -2.84 1.00
CA ALA A 57 -12.86 -3.84 2.06
C ALA A 57 -12.33 -3.30 3.40
N PHE A 58 -11.33 -2.43 3.36
CA PHE A 58 -10.81 -1.71 4.51
C PHE A 58 -11.85 -0.70 5.05
N GLU A 59 -12.50 0.08 4.19
CA GLU A 59 -13.58 1.02 4.58
C GLU A 59 -14.86 0.30 5.06
N GLU A 60 -15.28 -0.77 4.41
CA GLU A 60 -16.46 -1.58 4.79
C GLU A 60 -16.23 -2.33 6.11
N ALA A 61 -15.00 -2.79 6.37
CA ALA A 61 -14.61 -3.31 7.68
C ALA A 61 -14.57 -2.20 8.75
N GLY A 62 -14.28 -0.96 8.37
CA GLY A 62 -14.35 0.22 9.23
C GLY A 62 -15.79 0.68 9.53
N ALA A 63 -16.72 0.55 8.58
CA ALA A 63 -18.11 1.02 8.73
C ALA A 63 -18.96 0.16 9.69
N LEU A 64 -18.58 -1.10 9.94
CA LEU A 64 -19.29 -2.02 10.83
C LEU A 64 -18.69 -2.11 12.24
N ASN A 65 -17.54 -1.47 12.48
CA ASN A 65 -16.91 -1.40 13.79
C ASN A 65 -16.65 0.05 14.19
N GLN A 66 -17.51 0.57 15.06
CA GLN A 66 -17.27 1.73 15.94
C GLN A 66 -16.12 1.45 16.94
N ASN A 67 -14.99 0.94 16.45
CA ASN A 67 -13.76 0.61 17.16
C ASN A 67 -12.67 0.34 16.09
N SER A 68 -12.21 1.36 15.36
CA SER A 68 -11.11 1.15 14.42
C SER A 68 -9.82 0.85 15.18
N SER A 69 -9.45 -0.43 15.17
CA SER A 69 -8.19 -0.89 15.69
C SER A 69 -7.08 -0.51 14.69
N PRO A 70 -5.90 -0.11 15.19
CA PRO A 70 -4.76 0.12 14.31
C PRO A 70 -4.42 -1.15 13.53
N THR A 71 -4.18 -1.01 12.23
CA THR A 71 -3.75 -2.12 11.39
C THR A 71 -2.23 -2.17 11.41
N VAL A 72 -1.67 -3.29 11.86
CA VAL A 72 -0.23 -3.53 11.90
C VAL A 72 0.07 -4.82 11.13
N THR A 73 0.95 -4.73 10.14
CA THR A 73 1.52 -5.88 9.44
C THR A 73 3.02 -5.91 9.66
N VAL A 74 3.56 -7.09 9.88
CA VAL A 74 5.00 -7.31 10.04
C VAL A 74 5.37 -8.40 9.04
N GLU A 75 6.39 -8.18 8.24
CA GLU A 75 6.92 -9.19 7.32
C GLU A 75 8.36 -9.47 7.71
N THR A 76 8.70 -10.75 7.85
CA THR A 76 10.09 -11.15 8.13
C THR A 76 10.88 -11.09 6.83
N LEU A 77 11.87 -10.20 6.78
CA LEU A 77 12.86 -10.11 5.71
C LEU A 77 14.08 -10.97 6.07
N GLY A 78 14.87 -11.36 5.07
CA GLY A 78 16.05 -12.21 5.31
C GLY A 78 17.07 -11.64 6.32
N HIS A 79 17.06 -10.32 6.54
CA HIS A 79 17.94 -9.62 7.48
C HIS A 79 17.18 -8.67 8.43
N GLY A 80 15.89 -8.88 8.69
CA GLY A 80 15.12 -8.02 9.63
C GLY A 80 13.60 -8.09 9.44
N PHE A 81 12.91 -6.99 9.75
CA PHE A 81 11.45 -6.90 9.64
C PHE A 81 11.02 -5.71 8.80
N LEU A 82 9.98 -5.87 7.99
CA LEU A 82 9.23 -4.75 7.44
C LEU A 82 7.97 -4.56 8.29
N VAL A 83 7.93 -3.47 9.07
CA VAL A 83 6.79 -3.14 9.92
C VAL A 83 5.99 -2.02 9.27
N ASN A 84 4.73 -2.32 8.95
CA ASN A 84 3.78 -1.38 8.39
C ASN A 84 2.67 -1.09 9.40
N VAL A 85 2.52 0.18 9.75
CA VAL A 85 1.52 0.66 10.69
C VAL A 85 0.58 1.60 9.96
N PHE A 86 -0.72 1.37 10.11
CA PHE A 86 -1.78 2.29 9.71
C PHE A 86 -2.67 2.57 10.92
N SER A 87 -2.81 3.84 11.28
CA SER A 87 -3.71 4.25 12.34
C SER A 87 -4.50 5.50 11.99
N ASP A 88 -5.83 5.37 12.10
CA ASP A 88 -6.84 6.41 11.94
C ASP A 88 -6.76 7.46 13.06
N LYS A 89 -6.09 7.12 14.17
CA LYS A 89 -5.88 7.98 15.33
C LYS A 89 -4.42 8.42 15.37
N SER A 90 -4.15 9.65 14.97
CA SER A 90 -2.87 10.28 15.25
C SER A 90 -2.91 10.91 16.64
N CYS A 91 -2.00 10.49 17.52
CA CYS A 91 -1.81 11.10 18.84
C CYS A 91 -0.36 11.60 18.96
N PRO A 92 -0.12 12.70 19.70
CA PRO A 92 1.23 13.17 19.96
C PRO A 92 2.07 12.06 20.59
N GLY A 93 3.26 11.81 20.05
CA GLY A 93 4.17 10.78 20.58
C GLY A 93 3.99 9.37 20.01
N LEU A 94 3.01 9.13 19.12
CA LEU A 94 2.77 7.79 18.55
C LEU A 94 4.01 7.15 17.90
N LEU A 95 4.74 7.94 17.09
CA LEU A 95 5.98 7.48 16.48
C LEU A 95 7.03 7.12 17.54
N VAL A 96 7.12 7.92 18.60
CA VAL A 96 8.08 7.71 19.69
C VAL A 96 7.77 6.40 20.40
N SER A 97 6.52 6.15 20.77
CA SER A 97 6.14 4.91 21.44
C SER A 97 6.32 3.65 20.59
N ILE A 98 6.18 3.76 19.26
CA ILE A 98 6.48 2.64 18.37
C ILE A 98 8.00 2.38 18.31
N LEU A 99 8.82 3.43 18.28
CA LEU A 99 10.28 3.29 18.30
C LEU A 99 10.80 2.78 19.65
N GLU A 100 10.18 3.18 20.76
CA GLU A 100 10.46 2.63 22.10
C GLU A 100 10.17 1.11 22.14
N ALA A 101 9.04 0.68 21.56
CA ALA A 101 8.72 -0.75 21.47
C ALA A 101 9.74 -1.53 20.61
N PHE A 102 10.33 -0.90 19.59
CA PHE A 102 11.42 -1.53 18.84
C PHE A 102 12.69 -1.66 19.67
N ASP A 103 13.07 -0.63 20.42
CA ASP A 103 14.24 -0.64 21.30
C ASP A 103 14.12 -1.68 22.41
N GLU A 104 12.95 -1.78 23.05
CA GLU A 104 12.64 -2.82 24.05
C GLU A 104 12.76 -4.25 23.50
N LEU A 105 12.42 -4.43 22.22
CA LEU A 105 12.57 -5.71 21.51
C LEU A 105 13.98 -5.93 20.94
N GLY A 106 14.89 -4.96 21.10
CA GLY A 106 16.25 -5.02 20.54
C GLY A 106 16.29 -4.95 19.01
N LEU A 107 15.26 -4.38 18.38
CA LEU A 107 15.18 -4.22 16.93
C LEU A 107 15.89 -2.94 16.50
N SER A 108 16.90 -3.09 15.64
CA SER A 108 17.57 -1.94 15.03
C SER A 108 16.82 -1.49 13.77
N VAL A 109 16.54 -0.19 13.63
CA VAL A 109 15.88 0.38 12.44
C VAL A 109 16.95 0.89 11.47
N LEU A 110 17.01 0.32 10.27
CA LEU A 110 17.92 0.74 9.20
C LEU A 110 17.31 1.86 8.35
N GLU A 111 16.04 1.71 8.00
CA GLU A 111 15.30 2.67 7.19
C GLU A 111 13.89 2.80 7.75
N ALA A 112 13.37 4.03 7.77
CA ALA A 112 11.98 4.27 8.14
C ALA A 112 11.39 5.44 7.35
N THR A 113 10.15 5.27 6.91
CA THR A 113 9.34 6.33 6.28
C THR A 113 8.08 6.53 7.11
N ALA A 114 7.84 7.76 7.53
CA ALA A 114 6.64 8.14 8.28
C ALA A 114 5.84 9.23 7.56
N SER A 115 4.51 9.14 7.63
CA SER A 115 3.57 10.11 7.06
C SER A 115 2.42 10.38 8.03
N CYS A 116 1.97 11.63 8.09
CA CYS A 116 0.90 12.08 8.99
C CYS A 116 -0.12 13.03 8.31
N ALA A 117 -0.33 12.93 6.99
CA ALA A 117 -1.21 13.84 6.25
C ALA A 117 -2.70 13.71 6.66
N ASP A 118 -3.20 12.48 6.78
CA ASP A 118 -4.60 12.17 7.14
C ASP A 118 -4.69 11.06 8.20
N THR A 119 -3.78 10.09 8.11
CA THR A 119 -3.61 9.01 9.07
C THR A 119 -2.12 8.82 9.35
N PHE A 120 -1.80 8.21 10.50
CA PHE A 120 -0.43 7.85 10.79
C PHE A 120 -0.03 6.61 10.00
N ARG A 121 1.04 6.75 9.21
CA ARG A 121 1.71 5.64 8.53
C ARG A 121 3.18 5.58 8.92
N LEU A 122 3.64 4.38 9.24
CA LEU A 122 5.05 4.09 9.46
C LEU A 122 5.40 2.81 8.71
N GLU A 123 6.43 2.89 7.88
CA GLU A 123 7.14 1.76 7.31
C GLU A 123 8.54 1.75 7.92
N ALA A 124 8.96 0.64 8.54
CA ALA A 124 10.28 0.51 9.14
C ALA A 124 10.93 -0.81 8.73
N VAL A 125 12.19 -0.75 8.31
CA VAL A 125 13.02 -1.89 7.93
C VAL A 125 14.05 -2.16 9.02
N GLY A 126 13.99 -3.35 9.60
CA GLY A 126 14.90 -3.81 10.64
C GLY A 126 16.24 -4.33 10.08
N GLY A 127 17.30 -4.19 10.87
CA GLY A 127 18.60 -4.83 10.61
C GLY A 127 18.73 -6.22 11.25
N GLU A 128 19.89 -6.86 11.02
CA GLU A 128 20.12 -8.25 11.42
C GLU A 128 20.15 -8.38 12.96
N ASN A 129 19.23 -9.18 13.52
CA ASN A 129 19.13 -9.40 14.96
C ASN A 129 20.26 -10.32 15.45
N GLN A 130 21.19 -9.78 16.26
CA GLN A 130 22.30 -10.55 16.82
C GLN A 130 21.91 -11.39 18.06
N VAL A 131 20.70 -11.21 18.61
CA VAL A 131 20.26 -11.87 19.85
C VAL A 131 18.80 -12.31 19.73
N GLY A 132 18.59 -13.62 19.52
CA GLY A 132 17.26 -14.23 19.54
C GLY A 132 16.43 -13.95 18.28
N ASN A 133 15.90 -15.00 17.67
CA ASN A 133 14.94 -14.87 16.59
C ASN A 133 13.61 -14.35 17.19
N VAL A 134 13.45 -13.02 17.23
CA VAL A 134 12.21 -12.38 17.67
C VAL A 134 11.11 -12.74 16.67
N ASP A 135 10.01 -13.31 17.15
CA ASP A 135 8.92 -13.73 16.28
C ASP A 135 8.10 -12.54 15.74
N GLU A 136 7.67 -12.63 14.48
CA GLU A 136 6.82 -11.63 13.81
C GLU A 136 5.59 -11.23 14.67
N HIS A 137 4.96 -12.20 15.35
CA HIS A 137 3.80 -11.95 16.18
C HIS A 137 4.15 -11.14 17.42
N VAL A 138 5.35 -11.31 17.99
CA VAL A 138 5.82 -10.53 19.15
C VAL A 138 6.00 -9.08 18.74
N VAL A 139 6.64 -8.83 17.59
CA VAL A 139 6.80 -7.48 17.03
C VAL A 139 5.43 -6.84 16.79
N LYS A 140 4.52 -7.57 16.14
CA LYS A 140 3.17 -7.09 15.86
C LYS A 140 2.40 -6.73 17.14
N GLN A 141 2.48 -7.56 18.18
CA GLN A 141 1.80 -7.31 19.45
C GLN A 141 2.39 -6.11 20.19
N ALA A 142 3.72 -5.96 20.21
CA ALA A 142 4.37 -4.83 20.86
C ALA A 142 3.97 -3.49 20.22
N VAL A 143 3.93 -3.44 18.88
CA VAL A 143 3.50 -2.25 18.14
C VAL A 143 2.01 -1.95 18.39
N LEU A 144 1.14 -2.96 18.38
CA LEU A 144 -0.28 -2.78 18.71
C LEU A 144 -0.46 -2.24 20.15
N GLN A 145 0.37 -2.71 21.09
CA GLN A 145 0.36 -2.23 22.47
C GLN A 145 0.82 -0.78 22.58
N ALA A 146 1.91 -0.40 21.89
CA ALA A 146 2.38 0.97 21.83
C ALA A 146 1.28 1.92 21.34
N ILE A 147 0.57 1.54 20.26
CA ILE A 147 -0.51 2.37 19.71
C ILE A 147 -1.69 2.50 20.69
N ARG A 148 -2.05 1.42 21.40
CA ARG A 148 -3.11 1.48 22.44
C ARG A 148 -2.72 2.42 23.58
N ASN A 149 -1.50 2.28 24.10
CA ASN A 149 -1.02 3.07 25.24
C ASN A 149 -0.96 4.58 24.91
N CYS A 150 -0.63 4.94 23.67
CA CYS A 150 -0.64 6.35 23.23
C CYS A 150 -2.02 7.00 23.31
N SER A 151 -3.09 6.22 23.14
CA SER A 151 -4.47 6.74 23.20
C SER A 151 -4.94 7.02 24.64
N GLU A 152 -4.30 6.43 25.64
CA GLU A 152 -4.66 6.56 27.06
C GLU A 152 -3.85 7.67 27.77
N GLY A 153 -2.63 7.96 27.30
CA GLY A 153 -1.73 8.95 27.91
C GLY A 153 -2.15 10.42 27.76
N GLY A 154 -3.10 10.75 26.87
CA GLY A 154 -3.52 12.13 26.60
C GLY A 154 -4.36 12.83 27.68
N ARG A 155 -4.66 12.19 28.81
CA ARG A 155 -5.54 12.75 29.87
C ARG A 155 -4.84 13.27 31.13
N GLN A 156 -3.52 13.17 31.25
CA GLN A 156 -2.83 13.63 32.45
C GLN A 156 -1.57 14.41 32.09
N GLN A 157 -1.72 15.73 31.97
CA GLN A 157 -0.80 16.71 32.56
C GLN A 157 -1.33 18.12 32.25
N LYS A 158 -2.03 18.67 33.25
CA LYS A 158 -2.18 20.11 33.43
C LYS A 158 -1.90 20.36 34.90
N GLU A 159 -0.63 20.62 35.21
CA GLU A 159 -0.23 21.36 36.41
C GLU A 159 0.25 22.74 35.97
#